data_AF-A0A2D6LPL6-F1
#
_entry.id   AF-A0A2D6LPL6-F1
#
_cell.length_a   1.000
_cell.length_b   1.000
_cell.length_c   1.000
_cell.angle_alpha   90.00
_cell.angle_beta   90.00
_cell.angle_gamma   90.00
#
_symmetry.space_group_name_H-M   'P 1'
#
loop_
_entity.id
_entity.type
_entity.pdbx_description
1 polymer ?
#
loop_
_entity_poly.entity_id
_entity_poly.type
_entity_poly.pdbx_seq_one_letter_code
_entity_poly.pdbx_strand_id
1 'polypeptide(L)'
;MFKAAKSLVKKFATKVLDLDDTVKPLSHLELFEDYLDKFEFDTNTPDVLKFLNILKKKHLVDDIVVATQNGSSVVSTNGNSVTTAVSGAAMFNYIQSEHPKSESVMIKSNGQWNMIFPDKDKLYIVKASSDLSVTEMRSLAKEIDTFLETRNLN
;
A
#
# COMPACT_ATOMS: atom_id res chain seq x y z
N MET A 1 -17.70 -44.81 35.37
CA MET A 1 -16.74 -43.81 35.92
C MET A 1 -15.88 -43.11 34.85
N PHE A 2 -15.37 -43.80 33.83
CA PHE A 2 -14.50 -43.20 32.80
C PHE A 2 -15.10 -42.02 32.00
N LYS A 3 -16.42 -42.03 31.74
CA LYS A 3 -17.10 -40.94 30.99
C LYS A 3 -17.17 -39.61 31.77
N ALA A 4 -17.28 -39.67 33.10
CA ALA A 4 -17.35 -38.48 33.95
C ALA A 4 -15.97 -37.79 34.05
N ALA A 5 -14.91 -38.57 34.22
CA ALA A 5 -13.54 -38.07 34.21
C ALA A 5 -13.16 -37.43 32.87
N LYS A 6 -13.54 -38.05 31.74
CA LYS A 6 -13.32 -37.49 30.40
C LYS A 6 -14.05 -36.16 30.18
N SER A 7 -15.24 -36.00 30.74
CA SER A 7 -16.01 -34.74 30.66
C SER A 7 -15.36 -33.61 31.48
N LEU A 8 -14.86 -33.92 32.67
CA LEU A 8 -14.15 -32.96 33.52
C LEU A 8 -12.83 -32.49 32.91
N VAL A 9 -12.03 -33.42 32.39
CA VAL A 9 -10.78 -33.09 31.69
C VAL A 9 -11.04 -32.27 30.44
N LYS A 10 -12.10 -32.59 29.68
CA LYS A 10 -12.50 -31.79 28.51
C LYS A 10 -12.93 -30.38 28.90
N LYS A 11 -13.75 -30.21 29.95
CA LYS A 11 -14.16 -28.89 30.44
C LYS A 11 -12.99 -28.07 30.97
N PHE A 12 -12.05 -28.71 31.64
CA PHE A 12 -10.83 -28.05 32.13
C PHE A 12 -9.93 -27.65 30.96
N ALA A 13 -9.71 -28.53 29.99
CA ALA A 13 -8.97 -28.24 28.78
C ALA A 13 -9.60 -27.10 27.98
N THR A 14 -10.92 -27.07 27.80
CA THR A 14 -11.61 -25.96 27.11
C THR A 14 -11.48 -24.64 27.86
N LYS A 15 -11.51 -24.66 29.19
CA LYS A 15 -11.36 -23.46 30.04
C LYS A 15 -9.90 -22.95 30.12
N VAL A 16 -8.92 -23.85 30.05
CA VAL A 16 -7.50 -23.51 30.18
C VAL A 16 -6.85 -23.23 28.82
N LEU A 17 -7.30 -23.89 27.76
CA LEU A 17 -6.78 -23.70 26.39
C LEU A 17 -7.52 -22.61 25.61
N ASP A 18 -8.52 -21.96 26.21
CA ASP A 18 -9.30 -20.89 25.57
C ASP A 18 -9.72 -21.25 24.12
N LEU A 19 -10.08 -22.52 23.93
CA LEU A 19 -10.49 -23.12 22.65
C LEU A 19 -11.94 -22.71 22.31
N ASP A 20 -12.28 -21.46 22.55
CA ASP A 20 -13.55 -20.86 22.13
C ASP A 20 -13.27 -19.88 21.00
N ASP A 21 -13.12 -20.44 19.81
CA ASP A 21 -12.92 -19.76 18.51
C ASP A 21 -14.13 -18.87 18.10
N THR A 22 -15.03 -18.55 19.05
CA THR A 22 -16.26 -17.79 18.83
C THR A 22 -16.29 -16.44 19.56
N VAL A 23 -15.32 -16.14 20.42
CA VAL A 23 -15.22 -14.83 21.08
C VAL A 23 -14.50 -13.89 20.12
N LYS A 24 -15.24 -13.02 19.43
CA LYS A 24 -14.63 -11.91 18.68
C LYS A 24 -13.68 -11.17 19.64
N PRO A 25 -12.41 -10.92 19.27
CA PRO A 25 -11.46 -10.24 20.13
C PRO A 25 -11.78 -8.74 20.20
N LEU A 26 -12.91 -8.41 20.83
CA LEU A 26 -13.48 -7.07 20.89
C LEU A 26 -12.47 -6.06 21.44
N SER A 27 -11.70 -6.44 22.46
CA SER A 27 -10.64 -5.58 23.02
C SER A 27 -9.52 -5.25 22.03
N HIS A 28 -9.19 -6.16 21.11
CA HIS A 28 -8.20 -5.90 20.08
C HIS A 28 -8.80 -5.05 18.95
N LEU A 29 -10.07 -5.30 18.60
CA LEU A 29 -10.79 -4.47 17.63
C LEU A 29 -10.96 -3.04 18.13
N GLU A 30 -11.40 -2.86 19.38
CA GLU A 30 -11.48 -1.56 20.05
C GLU A 30 -10.12 -0.88 20.07
N LEU A 31 -9.03 -1.60 20.39
CA LEU A 31 -7.67 -1.06 20.32
C LEU A 31 -7.30 -0.61 18.90
N PHE A 32 -7.65 -1.38 17.86
CA PHE A 32 -7.42 -1.00 16.47
C PHE A 32 -8.24 0.23 16.07
N GLU A 33 -9.52 0.28 16.44
CA GLU A 33 -10.38 1.46 16.24
C GLU A 33 -9.79 2.69 16.93
N ASP A 34 -9.34 2.54 18.18
CA ASP A 34 -8.68 3.60 18.96
C ASP A 34 -7.37 4.10 18.32
N TYR A 35 -6.64 3.23 17.62
CA TYR A 35 -5.44 3.63 16.87
C TYR A 35 -5.80 4.28 15.54
N LEU A 36 -6.83 3.78 14.84
CA LEU A 36 -7.28 4.32 13.56
C LEU A 36 -7.86 5.73 13.73
N ASP A 37 -8.65 5.97 14.79
CA ASP A 37 -9.25 7.27 15.10
C ASP A 37 -8.22 8.34 15.46
N LYS A 38 -7.03 7.95 15.94
CA LYS A 38 -5.96 8.90 16.31
C LYS A 38 -5.17 9.43 15.10
N PHE A 39 -5.28 8.79 13.94
CA PHE A 39 -4.54 9.16 12.74
C PHE A 39 -5.49 9.44 11.57
N GLU A 40 -6.25 10.54 11.68
CA GLU A 40 -7.03 11.04 10.54
C GLU A 40 -6.11 11.64 9.46
N PHE A 41 -6.24 11.10 8.24
CA PHE A 41 -5.60 11.67 7.05
C PHE A 41 -6.62 12.52 6.29
N ASP A 42 -6.62 13.83 6.53
CA ASP A 42 -7.49 14.75 5.79
C ASP A 42 -7.01 14.92 4.33
N THR A 43 -7.58 14.13 3.42
CA THR A 43 -7.29 14.21 1.99
C THR A 43 -8.07 15.32 1.26
N ASN A 44 -8.89 16.12 1.95
CA ASN A 44 -9.68 17.17 1.33
C ASN A 44 -8.86 18.44 1.09
N THR A 45 -7.98 18.39 0.09
CA THR A 45 -7.17 19.53 -0.31
C THR A 45 -7.25 19.78 -1.82
N PRO A 46 -7.21 21.04 -2.29
CA PRO A 46 -7.10 21.33 -3.72
C PRO A 46 -5.68 21.17 -4.27
N ASP A 47 -4.67 21.06 -3.41
CA ASP A 47 -3.26 21.02 -3.80
C ASP A 47 -2.78 19.58 -3.93
N VAL A 48 -2.36 19.19 -5.14
CA VAL A 48 -1.85 17.84 -5.45
C VAL A 48 -0.64 17.49 -4.61
N LEU A 49 0.30 18.43 -4.41
CA LEU A 49 1.50 18.16 -3.62
C LEU A 49 1.16 17.96 -2.15
N LYS A 50 0.22 18.73 -1.62
CA LYS A 50 -0.27 18.53 -0.26
C LYS A 50 -0.95 17.16 -0.13
N PHE A 51 -1.79 16.79 -1.08
CA PHE A 51 -2.44 15.48 -1.13
C PHE A 51 -1.43 14.32 -1.17
N LEU A 52 -0.45 14.37 -2.07
CA LEU A 52 0.57 13.32 -2.17
C LEU A 52 1.44 13.22 -0.92
N ASN A 53 1.74 14.33 -0.26
CA ASN A 53 2.46 14.32 1.02
C ASN A 53 1.65 13.68 2.16
N ILE A 54 0.33 13.76 2.11
CA ILE A 54 -0.56 13.06 3.05
C ILE A 54 -0.55 11.56 2.74
N LEU A 55 -0.63 11.19 1.47
CA LEU A 55 -0.51 9.78 1.04
C LEU A 55 0.84 9.16 1.42
N LYS A 56 1.94 9.91 1.30
CA LYS A 56 3.26 9.47 1.77
C LYS A 56 3.24 9.01 3.23
N LYS A 57 2.60 9.79 4.09
CA LYS A 57 2.45 9.46 5.51
C LYS A 57 1.51 8.27 5.72
N LYS A 58 0.37 8.26 5.02
CA LYS A 58 -0.64 7.20 5.12
C LYS A 58 -0.11 5.83 4.73
N HIS A 59 0.68 5.76 3.66
CA HIS A 59 1.23 4.51 3.11
C HIS A 59 2.68 4.24 3.54
N LEU A 60 3.27 5.10 4.39
CA LEU A 60 4.67 5.01 4.83
C LEU A 60 5.68 4.93 3.66
N VAL A 61 5.47 5.76 2.64
CA VAL A 61 6.33 5.83 1.45
C VAL A 61 7.16 7.12 1.42
N ASP A 62 8.40 6.99 0.97
CA ASP A 62 9.42 8.05 0.95
C ASP A 62 9.28 8.98 -0.26
N ASP A 63 8.81 8.46 -1.39
CA ASP A 63 8.63 9.22 -2.63
C ASP A 63 7.54 8.60 -3.50
N ILE A 64 6.76 9.45 -4.16
CA ILE A 64 5.75 9.06 -5.15
C ILE A 64 6.03 9.88 -6.40
N VAL A 65 6.20 9.20 -7.53
CA VAL A 65 6.27 9.80 -8.87
C VAL A 65 5.22 9.13 -9.74
N VAL A 66 4.39 9.95 -10.38
CA VAL A 66 3.42 9.51 -11.38
C VAL A 66 3.93 10.00 -12.73
N ALA A 67 4.04 9.08 -13.68
CA ALA A 67 4.50 9.34 -15.02
C ALA A 67 3.55 8.70 -16.04
N THR A 68 3.62 9.15 -17.28
CA THR A 68 3.06 8.42 -18.41
C THR A 68 3.98 7.25 -18.78
N GLN A 69 3.47 6.27 -19.52
CA GLN A 69 4.26 5.10 -19.96
C GLN A 69 5.46 5.46 -20.86
N ASN A 70 5.48 6.67 -21.45
CA ASN A 70 6.61 7.19 -22.22
C ASN A 70 7.65 7.96 -21.38
N GLY A 71 7.48 8.02 -20.05
CA GLY A 71 8.43 8.64 -19.13
C GLY A 71 8.25 10.14 -18.90
N SER A 72 7.14 10.73 -19.34
CA SER A 72 6.81 12.12 -19.00
C SER A 72 6.24 12.18 -17.58
N SER A 73 6.81 13.03 -16.73
CA SER A 73 6.35 13.21 -15.35
C SER A 73 5.01 13.95 -15.33
N VAL A 74 4.01 13.38 -14.65
CA VAL A 74 2.73 14.05 -14.34
C VAL A 74 2.88 14.81 -13.02
N VAL A 75 3.28 14.12 -11.95
CA VAL A 75 3.45 14.72 -10.62
C VAL A 75 4.50 13.95 -9.80
N SER A 76 5.16 14.64 -8.86
CA SER A 76 6.05 14.00 -7.88
C SER A 76 6.03 14.72 -6.55
N THR A 77 6.42 14.00 -5.49
CA THR A 77 6.53 14.59 -4.16
C THR A 77 7.83 15.36 -3.91
N ASN A 78 8.92 15.00 -4.59
CA ASN A 78 10.27 15.53 -4.31
C ASN A 78 10.85 16.41 -5.44
N GLY A 79 10.06 16.81 -6.44
CA GLY A 79 10.45 17.78 -7.48
C GLY A 79 11.46 17.28 -8.53
N ASN A 80 12.28 16.27 -8.24
CA ASN A 80 13.19 15.63 -9.19
C ASN A 80 12.51 14.49 -9.97
N SER A 81 11.41 14.85 -10.63
CA SER A 81 10.47 13.88 -11.21
C SER A 81 10.90 13.34 -12.56
N VAL A 82 11.57 14.15 -13.38
CA VAL A 82 11.85 13.83 -14.79
C VAL A 82 12.82 12.66 -14.92
N THR A 83 13.95 12.69 -14.22
CA THR A 83 14.93 11.59 -14.29
C THR A 83 14.35 10.28 -13.76
N THR A 84 13.59 10.35 -12.67
CA THR A 84 12.92 9.17 -12.10
C THR A 84 11.86 8.62 -13.03
N ALA A 85 11.02 9.48 -13.62
CA ALA A 85 9.99 9.10 -14.59
C ALA A 85 10.58 8.43 -15.83
N VAL A 86 11.61 9.03 -16.44
CA VAL A 86 12.27 8.49 -17.64
C VAL A 86 12.95 7.16 -17.34
N SER A 87 13.74 7.09 -16.27
CA SER A 87 14.45 5.85 -15.91
C SER A 87 13.50 4.73 -15.51
N GLY A 88 12.45 5.04 -14.75
CA GLY A 88 11.42 4.09 -14.35
C GLY A 88 10.64 3.55 -15.55
N ALA A 89 10.23 4.42 -16.47
CA ALA A 89 9.54 4.02 -17.70
C ALA A 89 10.42 3.16 -18.61
N ALA A 90 11.67 3.56 -18.84
CA ALA A 90 12.61 2.78 -19.64
C ALA A 90 12.83 1.38 -19.05
N MET A 91 13.00 1.30 -17.72
CA MET A 91 13.19 0.05 -17.02
C MET A 91 11.96 -0.85 -17.06
N PHE A 92 10.77 -0.29 -16.81
CA PHE A 92 9.53 -1.06 -16.89
C PHE A 92 9.29 -1.59 -18.30
N ASN A 93 9.48 -0.75 -19.32
CA ASN A 93 9.30 -1.14 -20.72
C ASN A 93 10.30 -2.23 -21.15
N TYR A 94 11.54 -2.17 -20.67
CA TYR A 94 12.52 -3.23 -20.90
C TYR A 94 12.09 -4.56 -20.25
N ILE A 95 11.67 -4.53 -18.98
CA ILE A 95 11.17 -5.76 -18.33
C ILE A 95 9.92 -6.29 -19.04
N GLN A 96 9.04 -5.41 -19.52
CA GLN A 96 7.86 -5.82 -20.26
C GLN A 96 8.21 -6.41 -21.64
N SER A 97 9.27 -5.94 -22.31
CA SER A 97 9.70 -6.55 -23.59
C SER A 97 10.23 -7.97 -23.41
N GLU A 98 10.92 -8.24 -22.30
CA GLU A 98 11.42 -9.59 -21.96
C GLU A 98 10.32 -10.47 -21.32
N HIS A 99 9.43 -9.85 -20.55
CA HIS A 99 8.36 -10.51 -19.79
C HIS A 99 7.02 -9.73 -19.95
N PRO A 100 6.26 -9.96 -21.03
CA PRO A 100 5.07 -9.17 -21.39
C PRO A 100 3.93 -9.17 -20.36
N LYS A 101 3.92 -10.13 -19.44
CA LYS A 101 2.88 -10.27 -18.40
C LYS A 101 3.32 -9.71 -17.03
N SER A 102 4.42 -8.96 -16.98
CA SER A 102 4.91 -8.37 -15.74
C SER A 102 3.92 -7.32 -15.22
N GLU A 103 3.43 -7.51 -13.99
CA GLU A 103 2.51 -6.57 -13.34
C GLU A 103 3.23 -5.45 -12.59
N SER A 104 4.43 -5.71 -12.09
CA SER A 104 5.21 -4.75 -11.30
C SER A 104 6.69 -5.13 -11.31
N VAL A 105 7.55 -4.14 -11.13
CA VAL A 105 9.00 -4.29 -10.97
C VAL A 105 9.37 -3.75 -9.59
N MET A 106 10.04 -4.57 -8.78
CA MET A 106 10.46 -4.21 -7.42
C MET A 106 11.96 -4.40 -7.29
N ILE A 107 12.66 -3.34 -6.91
CA ILE A 107 14.13 -3.31 -6.84
C ILE A 107 14.54 -2.78 -5.48
N LYS A 108 15.25 -3.61 -4.71
CA LYS A 108 15.88 -3.18 -3.46
C LYS A 108 17.28 -2.65 -3.74
N SER A 109 17.53 -1.38 -3.42
CA SER A 109 18.84 -0.74 -3.58
C SER A 109 19.08 0.26 -2.45
N ASN A 110 20.30 0.32 -1.93
CA ASN A 110 20.69 1.23 -0.84
C ASN A 110 19.76 1.20 0.39
N GLY A 111 19.21 0.03 0.71
CA GLY A 111 18.29 -0.15 1.83
C GLY A 111 16.84 0.31 1.57
N GLN A 112 16.52 0.78 0.37
CA GLN A 112 15.17 1.20 -0.02
C GLN A 112 14.62 0.34 -1.16
N TRP A 113 13.30 0.18 -1.17
CA TRP A 113 12.56 -0.41 -2.27
C TRP A 113 12.18 0.66 -3.28
N ASN A 114 12.44 0.38 -4.55
CA ASN A 114 11.94 1.12 -5.70
C ASN A 114 10.93 0.22 -6.40
N MET A 115 9.67 0.62 -6.38
CA MET A 115 8.55 -0.16 -6.89
C MET A 115 7.95 0.59 -8.08
N ILE A 116 7.87 -0.09 -9.22
CA ILE A 116 7.39 0.48 -10.48
C ILE A 116 6.24 -0.40 -10.96
N PHE A 117 5.08 0.21 -11.17
CA PHE A 117 3.91 -0.54 -11.60
C PHE A 117 3.00 0.35 -12.46
N PRO A 118 2.38 -0.21 -13.51
CA PRO A 118 1.41 0.50 -14.31
C PRO A 118 0.03 0.41 -13.63
N ASP A 119 -0.76 1.47 -13.77
CA ASP A 119 -2.21 1.40 -13.58
C ASP A 119 -2.87 2.30 -14.63
N LYS A 120 -3.83 1.75 -15.37
CA LYS A 120 -4.41 2.35 -16.58
C LYS A 120 -3.31 2.80 -17.58
N ASP A 121 -3.27 4.10 -17.90
CA ASP A 121 -2.35 4.76 -18.83
C ASP A 121 -1.14 5.42 -18.14
N LYS A 122 -1.02 5.25 -16.82
CA LYS A 122 0.03 5.84 -16.00
C LYS A 122 0.99 4.78 -15.45
N LEU A 123 2.18 5.23 -15.11
CA LEU A 123 3.23 4.48 -14.46
C LEU A 123 3.51 5.13 -13.10
N TYR A 124 3.43 4.33 -12.05
CA TYR A 124 3.66 4.74 -10.69
C TYR A 124 5.02 4.24 -10.24
N ILE A 125 5.83 5.14 -9.71
CA ILE A 125 7.16 4.86 -9.19
C ILE A 125 7.17 5.30 -7.73
N VAL A 126 7.28 4.33 -6.84
CA VAL A 126 7.17 4.52 -5.39
C VAL A 126 8.47 4.08 -4.74
N LYS A 127 8.99 4.92 -3.84
CA LYS A 127 10.12 4.57 -2.99
C LYS A 127 9.66 4.41 -1.56
N ALA A 128 10.11 3.35 -0.89
CA ALA A 128 9.78 3.12 0.51
C ALA A 128 10.86 2.29 1.20
N SER A 129 10.87 2.35 2.53
CA SER A 129 11.77 1.52 3.35
C SER A 129 11.32 0.05 3.42
N SER A 130 10.03 -0.21 3.27
CA SER A 130 9.42 -1.54 3.16
C SER A 130 8.88 -1.79 1.75
N ASP A 131 8.72 -3.06 1.41
CA ASP A 131 7.98 -3.44 0.22
C ASP A 131 6.48 -3.22 0.44
N LEU A 132 5.79 -2.78 -0.60
CA LEU A 132 4.34 -2.70 -0.64
C LEU A 132 3.81 -3.93 -1.36
N SER A 133 2.73 -4.48 -0.83
CA SER A 133 1.94 -5.49 -1.53
C SER A 133 1.33 -4.91 -2.81
N VAL A 134 1.02 -5.79 -3.77
CA VAL A 134 0.32 -5.40 -5.01
C VAL A 134 -1.00 -4.70 -4.71
N THR A 135 -1.71 -5.12 -3.66
CA THR A 135 -2.95 -4.49 -3.21
C THR A 135 -2.74 -3.06 -2.71
N GLU A 136 -1.66 -2.80 -1.97
CA GLU A 136 -1.33 -1.45 -1.49
C GLU A 136 -0.90 -0.54 -2.64
N MET A 137 -0.09 -1.05 -3.57
CA MET A 137 0.30 -0.33 -4.78
C MET A 137 -0.93 0.09 -5.61
N ARG A 138 -1.87 -0.84 -5.85
CA ARG A 138 -3.12 -0.54 -6.56
C ARG A 138 -4.02 0.43 -5.78
N SER A 139 -4.10 0.31 -4.46
CA SER A 139 -4.85 1.25 -3.63
C SER A 139 -4.29 2.66 -3.75
N LEU A 140 -2.95 2.80 -3.68
CA LEU A 140 -2.27 4.09 -3.82
C LEU A 140 -2.54 4.71 -5.20
N ALA A 141 -2.40 3.94 -6.29
CA ALA A 141 -2.70 4.43 -7.63
C ALA A 141 -4.16 4.88 -7.77
N LYS A 142 -5.12 4.08 -7.26
CA LYS A 142 -6.54 4.43 -7.29
C LYS A 142 -6.84 5.73 -6.55
N GLU A 143 -6.25 5.94 -5.38
CA GLU A 143 -6.43 7.18 -4.60
C GLU A 143 -5.88 8.40 -5.35
N ILE A 144 -4.70 8.26 -5.97
CA ILE A 144 -4.09 9.31 -6.78
C ILE A 144 -4.93 9.63 -8.02
N ASP A 145 -5.32 8.61 -8.77
CA ASP A 145 -6.14 8.78 -9.98
C ASP A 145 -7.48 9.43 -9.64
N THR A 146 -8.16 8.96 -8.58
CA THR A 146 -9.45 9.53 -8.16
C THR A 146 -9.30 11.02 -7.84
N PHE A 147 -8.21 11.40 -7.17
CA PHE A 147 -7.91 12.79 -6.86
C PHE A 147 -7.68 13.64 -8.12
N LEU A 148 -6.86 13.15 -9.05
CA LEU A 148 -6.54 13.84 -10.31
C LEU A 148 -7.78 13.98 -11.23
N GLU A 149 -8.57 12.91 -11.37
CA GLU A 149 -9.79 12.89 -12.17
C GLU A 149 -10.85 13.85 -11.61
N THR A 150 -11.09 13.85 -10.30
CA THR A 150 -12.07 14.74 -9.64
C THR A 150 -11.76 16.23 -9.85
N ARG A 151 -10.48 16.56 -10.09
CA ARG A 151 -9.99 17.94 -10.21
C ARG A 151 -9.64 18.35 -11.65
N ASN A 152 -9.83 17.47 -12.63
CA ASN A 152 -9.41 17.67 -14.03
C ASN A 152 -7.91 18.01 -14.18
N LEU A 153 -7.05 17.31 -13.43
CA LEU A 153 -5.59 17.52 -13.42
C LEU A 153 -4.81 16.42 -14.15
N ASN A 154 -5.49 15.69 -15.05
CA ASN A 154 -4.90 14.64 -15.88
C ASN A 154 -4.06 15.19 -17.04
#